data_AF-A0A5C1ACS7-F1
#
_entry.id   AF-A0A5C1ACS7-F1
#
_cell.length_a   1.000
_cell.length_b   1.000
_cell.length_c   1.000
_cell.angle_alpha   90.00
_cell.angle_beta   90.00
_cell.angle_gamma   90.00
#
_symmetry.space_group_name_H-M   'P 1'
#
loop_
_entity.id
_entity.type
_entity.pdbx_description
1 polymer ?
#
loop_
_entity_poly.entity_id
_entity_poly.type
_entity_poly.pdbx_seq_one_letter_code
_entity_poly.pdbx_strand_id
1 'polypeptide(L)'
;MWRMHSGDRVLTAAEWALFRVGLDLLLMFVEDDLDNQEDTTETGATAFDRLTAEQKLVILADVATALREPAVPMPHHTAANEAAIAAVVYTLDDMLTEELESSSDPDSKYRSTVLRRHLLAVAAEQAWEELPRLKSKSRGRWAVLLESFGDLILWDDDHHQGDAFLDLPPKEARVRLLMAGITDEYFLDTPDEPGEKGLTRARQQLARLFDRVPPDDRGLYAGLLDNFTGVQVGPMTAEQVAEWAAHPWLEEIAQGSPVWDCSYARWAERLSGRLPGEAFELTAAVPGVAYDLPAGVRAEVLAGKWVIRSGDGSYWVDVIGNGWADAGVFNENISPVEFETEADAKAAYVQADRLYAERAARYRAAVKE
;
A
#
# COMPACT_ATOMS: atom_id res chain seq x y z
N MET A 1 -19.95 -2.81 -15.76
CA MET A 1 -19.81 -3.42 -17.11
C MET A 1 -18.92 -2.53 -17.96
N TRP A 2 -18.28 -3.07 -19.00
CA TRP A 2 -17.39 -2.34 -19.91
C TRP A 2 -17.67 -2.73 -21.36
N ARG A 3 -17.53 -1.77 -22.29
CA ARG A 3 -17.74 -2.00 -23.72
C ARG A 3 -16.53 -2.69 -24.33
N MET A 4 -16.71 -3.93 -24.77
CA MET A 4 -15.68 -4.74 -25.43
C MET A 4 -16.16 -5.18 -26.82
N HIS A 5 -15.28 -5.73 -27.66
CA HIS A 5 -15.67 -6.26 -28.98
C HIS A 5 -16.74 -7.36 -28.91
N SER A 6 -16.80 -8.10 -27.82
CA SER A 6 -17.81 -9.14 -27.55
C SER A 6 -19.14 -8.59 -27.01
N GLY A 7 -19.27 -7.26 -26.92
CA GLY A 7 -20.38 -6.54 -26.32
C GLY A 7 -20.07 -6.05 -24.91
N ASP A 8 -21.07 -5.48 -24.26
CA ASP A 8 -20.93 -4.94 -22.90
C ASP A 8 -20.87 -6.10 -21.89
N ARG A 9 -19.76 -6.23 -21.17
CA ARG A 9 -19.56 -7.32 -20.19
C ARG A 9 -18.61 -6.93 -19.07
N VAL A 10 -18.44 -7.83 -18.11
CA VAL A 10 -17.36 -7.79 -17.11
C VAL A 10 -16.28 -8.81 -17.48
N LEU A 11 -15.12 -8.72 -16.84
CA LEU A 11 -14.06 -9.70 -16.98
C LEU A 11 -14.47 -11.06 -16.42
N THR A 12 -14.03 -12.13 -17.09
CA THR A 12 -14.14 -13.50 -16.56
C THR A 12 -13.27 -13.68 -15.31
N ALA A 13 -13.35 -14.84 -14.67
CA ALA A 13 -12.51 -15.13 -13.51
C ALA A 13 -11.01 -15.13 -13.86
N ALA A 14 -10.59 -15.75 -14.98
CA ALA A 14 -9.18 -15.73 -15.38
C ALA A 14 -8.73 -14.34 -15.84
N GLU A 15 -9.56 -13.62 -16.61
CA GLU A 15 -9.25 -12.27 -17.07
C GLU A 15 -9.06 -11.31 -15.88
N TRP A 16 -9.97 -11.35 -14.90
CA TRP A 16 -9.84 -10.55 -13.68
C TRP A 16 -8.60 -10.94 -12.89
N ALA A 17 -8.30 -12.23 -12.76
CA ALA A 17 -7.11 -12.68 -12.03
C ALA A 17 -5.81 -12.17 -12.67
N LEU A 18 -5.75 -12.07 -14.00
CA LEU A 18 -4.64 -11.46 -14.72
C LEU A 18 -4.62 -9.93 -14.56
N PHE A 19 -5.75 -9.26 -14.81
CA PHE A 19 -5.88 -7.80 -14.69
C PHE A 19 -5.48 -7.32 -13.28
N ARG A 20 -5.92 -8.04 -12.26
CA ARG A 20 -5.61 -7.76 -10.85
C ARG A 20 -4.11 -7.77 -10.56
N VAL A 21 -3.31 -8.59 -11.26
CA VAL A 21 -1.84 -8.62 -11.07
C VAL A 21 -1.21 -7.31 -11.53
N GLY A 22 -1.59 -6.81 -12.71
CA GLY A 22 -1.08 -5.54 -13.23
C GLY A 22 -1.58 -4.36 -12.41
N LEU A 23 -2.87 -4.38 -12.05
CA LEU A 23 -3.48 -3.35 -11.21
C LEU A 23 -2.78 -3.25 -9.85
N ASP A 24 -2.45 -4.37 -9.20
CA ASP A 24 -1.77 -4.35 -7.91
C ASP A 24 -0.41 -3.65 -7.97
N LEU A 25 0.37 -3.94 -9.02
CA LEU A 25 1.66 -3.31 -9.20
C LEU A 25 1.53 -1.82 -9.55
N LEU A 26 0.60 -1.48 -10.45
CA LEU A 26 0.38 -0.08 -10.82
C LEU A 26 -0.06 0.77 -9.62
N LEU A 27 -0.93 0.22 -8.75
CA LEU A 27 -1.35 0.91 -7.54
C LEU A 27 -0.20 1.15 -6.56
N MET A 28 0.81 0.28 -6.51
CA MET A 28 2.00 0.51 -5.69
C MET A 28 2.74 1.79 -6.12
N PHE A 29 2.87 2.03 -7.42
CA PHE A 29 3.52 3.24 -7.93
C PHE A 29 2.65 4.50 -7.72
N VAL A 30 1.34 4.39 -7.97
CA VAL A 30 0.42 5.52 -7.76
C VAL A 30 0.31 5.92 -6.28
N GLU A 31 0.33 4.95 -5.36
CA GLU A 31 0.32 5.26 -3.92
C GLU A 31 1.66 5.84 -3.44
N ASP A 32 2.80 5.45 -4.03
CA ASP A 32 4.11 6.07 -3.76
C ASP A 32 4.14 7.54 -4.22
N ASP A 33 3.58 7.82 -5.41
CA ASP A 33 3.37 9.19 -5.90
C ASP A 33 2.53 10.02 -4.90
N LEU A 34 1.42 9.46 -4.40
CA LEU A 34 0.55 10.12 -3.41
C LEU A 34 1.29 10.40 -2.08
N ASP A 35 2.06 9.43 -1.58
CA ASP A 35 2.82 9.57 -0.34
C ASP A 35 3.93 10.64 -0.48
N ASN A 36 4.51 10.79 -1.68
CA ASN A 36 5.55 11.78 -1.99
C ASN A 36 5.02 13.13 -2.53
N GLN A 37 3.71 13.25 -2.79
CA GLN A 37 3.09 14.41 -3.43
C GLN A 37 3.65 14.68 -4.84
N GLU A 38 3.81 13.61 -5.62
CA GLU A 38 4.35 13.61 -6.98
C GLU A 38 3.35 13.03 -7.98
N ASP A 39 3.57 13.24 -9.28
CA ASP A 39 2.76 12.71 -10.39
C ASP A 39 3.63 11.91 -11.39
N THR A 40 4.60 11.14 -10.88
CA THR A 40 5.70 10.60 -11.70
C THR A 40 5.42 9.25 -12.35
N THR A 41 4.35 8.56 -11.95
CA THR A 41 3.95 7.27 -12.54
C THR A 41 3.59 7.47 -14.02
N GLU A 42 4.45 6.95 -14.89
CA GLU A 42 4.26 6.88 -16.33
C GLU A 42 4.18 5.41 -16.76
N THR A 43 3.12 5.03 -17.47
CA THR A 43 2.91 3.67 -18.00
C THR A 43 3.01 3.60 -19.51
N GLY A 44 3.15 4.75 -20.18
CA GLY A 44 3.06 4.88 -21.63
C GLY A 44 1.64 5.01 -22.16
N ALA A 45 0.63 5.04 -21.30
CA ALA A 45 -0.76 5.30 -21.68
C ALA A 45 -1.02 6.80 -21.54
N THR A 46 -0.69 7.58 -22.57
CA THR A 46 -0.53 9.05 -22.47
C THR A 46 -1.70 9.80 -21.81
N ALA A 47 -2.95 9.42 -22.08
CA ALA A 47 -4.10 10.07 -21.46
C ALA A 47 -4.22 9.78 -19.95
N PHE A 48 -3.75 8.61 -19.49
CA PHE A 48 -3.64 8.25 -18.08
C PHE A 48 -2.42 8.91 -17.42
N ASP A 49 -1.27 8.91 -18.11
CA ASP A 49 -0.01 9.47 -17.59
C ASP A 49 -0.11 10.96 -17.24
N ARG A 50 -0.98 11.70 -17.94
CA ARG A 50 -1.28 13.12 -17.74
C ARG A 50 -2.13 13.45 -16.51
N LEU A 51 -2.78 12.45 -15.92
CA LEU A 51 -3.63 12.63 -14.74
C LEU A 51 -2.76 12.87 -13.51
N THR A 52 -3.30 13.57 -12.51
CA THR A 52 -2.69 13.63 -11.17
C THR A 52 -2.72 12.25 -10.51
N ALA A 53 -1.86 11.99 -9.54
CA ALA A 53 -1.86 10.74 -8.77
C ALA A 53 -3.23 10.48 -8.11
N GLU A 54 -3.90 11.54 -7.63
CA GLU A 54 -5.26 11.42 -7.10
C GLU A 54 -6.26 10.96 -8.15
N GLN A 55 -6.23 11.56 -9.34
CA GLN A 55 -7.08 11.19 -10.47
C GLN A 55 -6.78 9.76 -10.95
N LYS A 56 -5.50 9.37 -11.03
CA LYS A 56 -5.05 8.01 -11.39
C LYS A 56 -5.64 6.97 -10.42
N LEU A 57 -5.59 7.22 -9.12
CA LEU A 57 -6.14 6.28 -8.13
C LEU A 57 -7.65 6.11 -8.28
N VAL A 58 -8.39 7.21 -8.44
CA VAL A 58 -9.86 7.17 -8.56
C VAL A 58 -10.30 6.51 -9.85
N ILE A 59 -9.68 6.85 -10.98
CA ILE A 59 -10.05 6.26 -12.26
C ILE A 59 -9.75 4.76 -12.28
N LEU A 60 -8.62 4.31 -11.70
CA LEU A 60 -8.31 2.89 -11.54
C LEU A 60 -9.35 2.18 -10.68
N ALA A 61 -9.79 2.78 -9.57
CA ALA A 61 -10.84 2.23 -8.73
C ALA A 61 -12.17 2.08 -9.48
N ASP A 62 -12.58 3.11 -10.22
CA ASP A 62 -13.85 3.14 -10.92
C ASP A 62 -13.86 2.16 -12.11
N VAL A 63 -12.81 2.13 -12.95
CA VAL A 63 -12.73 1.18 -14.09
C VAL A 63 -12.57 -0.26 -13.61
N ALA A 64 -11.76 -0.53 -12.59
CA ALA A 64 -11.60 -1.88 -12.04
C ALA A 64 -12.92 -2.39 -11.45
N THR A 65 -13.66 -1.53 -10.74
CA THR A 65 -15.01 -1.87 -10.24
C THR A 65 -15.94 -2.21 -11.41
N ALA A 66 -15.98 -1.36 -12.44
CA ALA A 66 -16.83 -1.59 -13.61
C ALA A 66 -16.47 -2.86 -14.40
N LEU A 67 -15.19 -3.21 -14.46
CA LEU A 67 -14.68 -4.43 -15.09
C LEU A 67 -14.96 -5.69 -14.25
N ARG A 68 -15.17 -5.56 -12.94
CA ARG A 68 -15.39 -6.71 -12.04
C ARG A 68 -16.86 -6.94 -11.71
N GLU A 69 -17.63 -5.88 -11.48
CA GLU A 69 -18.97 -5.95 -10.89
C GLU A 69 -20.07 -5.78 -11.95
N PRO A 70 -20.90 -6.81 -12.22
CA PRO A 70 -21.98 -6.70 -13.22
C PRO A 70 -23.04 -5.65 -12.88
N ALA A 71 -23.22 -5.35 -11.60
CA ALA A 71 -24.23 -4.40 -11.13
C ALA A 71 -23.80 -2.93 -11.31
N VAL A 72 -22.52 -2.67 -11.55
CA VAL A 72 -21.99 -1.31 -11.72
C VAL A 72 -22.26 -0.84 -13.16
N PRO A 73 -22.92 0.33 -13.34
CA PRO A 73 -23.15 0.91 -14.66
C PRO A 73 -21.85 1.05 -15.44
N MET A 74 -21.96 0.99 -16.76
CA MET A 74 -20.79 1.22 -17.61
C MET A 74 -20.32 2.67 -17.47
N PRO A 75 -19.04 2.91 -17.14
CA PRO A 75 -18.47 4.25 -17.17
C PRO A 75 -18.60 4.88 -18.55
N HIS A 76 -18.57 6.20 -18.60
CA HIS A 76 -18.51 6.90 -19.88
C HIS A 76 -17.24 6.48 -20.63
N HIS A 77 -17.36 6.31 -21.93
CA HIS A 77 -16.24 5.90 -22.76
C HIS A 77 -15.42 7.13 -23.11
N THR A 78 -14.34 7.35 -22.35
CA THR A 78 -13.43 8.48 -22.46
C THR A 78 -12.00 7.97 -22.63
N ALA A 79 -11.12 8.80 -23.19
CA ALA A 79 -9.72 8.46 -23.37
C ALA A 79 -9.05 8.14 -22.03
N ALA A 80 -9.41 8.85 -20.95
CA ALA A 80 -8.87 8.61 -19.63
C ALA A 80 -9.27 7.22 -19.09
N ASN A 81 -10.55 6.84 -19.23
CA ASN A 81 -11.03 5.53 -18.75
C ASN A 81 -10.40 4.37 -19.53
N GLU A 82 -10.27 4.50 -20.86
CA GLU A 82 -9.57 3.50 -21.68
C GLU A 82 -8.09 3.43 -21.39
N ALA A 83 -7.41 4.58 -21.28
CA ALA A 83 -6.01 4.64 -20.94
C ALA A 83 -5.71 4.07 -19.54
N ALA A 84 -6.64 4.17 -18.58
CA ALA A 84 -6.48 3.51 -17.28
C ALA A 84 -6.46 1.98 -17.39
N ILE A 85 -7.26 1.40 -18.30
CA ILE A 85 -7.23 -0.05 -18.58
C ILE A 85 -5.95 -0.40 -19.33
N ALA A 86 -5.56 0.40 -20.33
CA ALA A 86 -4.34 0.20 -21.10
C ALA A 86 -3.09 0.29 -20.19
N ALA A 87 -3.06 1.23 -19.25
CA ALA A 87 -1.99 1.38 -18.26
C ALA A 87 -1.75 0.09 -17.46
N VAL A 88 -2.84 -0.59 -17.05
CA VAL A 88 -2.75 -1.90 -16.39
C VAL A 88 -2.17 -2.95 -17.33
N VAL A 89 -2.58 -2.96 -18.61
CA VAL A 89 -2.05 -3.91 -19.62
C VAL A 89 -0.57 -3.65 -19.91
N TYR A 90 -0.13 -2.40 -20.00
CA TYR A 90 1.27 -2.03 -20.20
C TYR A 90 2.14 -2.38 -19.00
N THR A 91 1.60 -2.19 -17.79
CA THR A 91 2.26 -2.67 -16.56
C THR A 91 2.45 -4.19 -16.61
N LEU A 92 1.50 -4.96 -17.15
CA LEU A 92 1.69 -6.40 -17.35
C LEU A 92 2.81 -6.74 -18.36
N ASP A 93 2.99 -5.94 -19.42
CA ASP A 93 4.07 -6.16 -20.40
C ASP A 93 5.45 -5.88 -19.80
N ASP A 94 5.56 -4.81 -19.00
CA ASP A 94 6.77 -4.48 -18.26
C ASP A 94 7.13 -5.58 -17.26
N MET A 95 6.15 -6.04 -16.48
CA MET A 95 6.32 -7.17 -15.57
C MET A 95 6.77 -8.44 -16.29
N LEU A 96 6.17 -8.74 -17.45
CA LEU A 96 6.50 -9.91 -18.25
C LEU A 96 7.92 -9.81 -18.80
N THR A 97 8.30 -8.63 -19.28
CA THR A 97 9.64 -8.31 -19.78
C THR A 97 10.68 -8.52 -18.68
N GLU A 98 10.47 -7.92 -17.51
CA GLU A 98 11.38 -8.07 -16.36
C GLU A 98 11.47 -9.53 -15.89
N GLU A 99 10.35 -10.26 -15.83
CA GLU A 99 10.34 -11.69 -15.47
C GLU A 99 11.14 -12.52 -16.48
N LEU A 100 11.03 -12.23 -17.78
CA LEU A 100 11.74 -12.95 -18.84
C LEU A 100 13.24 -12.67 -18.82
N GLU A 101 13.64 -11.41 -18.64
CA GLU A 101 15.03 -10.98 -18.52
C GLU A 101 15.67 -11.59 -17.27
N SER A 102 15.00 -11.48 -16.12
CA SER A 102 15.42 -12.12 -14.85
C SER A 102 15.56 -13.64 -15.00
N SER A 103 14.62 -14.31 -15.68
CA SER A 103 14.70 -15.77 -15.89
C SER A 103 15.85 -16.19 -16.81
N SER A 104 16.45 -15.25 -17.53
CA SER A 104 17.61 -15.47 -18.39
C SER A 104 18.93 -15.40 -17.62
N ASP A 105 18.93 -14.71 -16.48
CA ASP A 105 20.06 -14.66 -15.56
C ASP A 105 20.11 -15.93 -14.66
N PRO A 106 21.19 -16.74 -14.72
CA PRO A 106 21.34 -17.91 -13.88
C PRO A 106 21.45 -17.59 -12.38
N ASP A 107 21.85 -16.38 -12.01
CA ASP A 107 22.02 -15.95 -10.61
C ASP A 107 20.76 -15.28 -10.04
N SER A 108 19.76 -14.97 -10.88
CA SER A 108 18.51 -14.39 -10.44
C SER A 108 17.68 -15.39 -9.62
N LYS A 109 17.33 -14.99 -8.40
CA LYS A 109 16.38 -15.71 -7.54
C LYS A 109 14.93 -15.44 -7.93
N TYR A 110 14.68 -14.49 -8.83
CA TYR A 110 13.35 -14.09 -9.26
C TYR A 110 12.82 -15.07 -10.31
N ARG A 111 11.81 -15.86 -9.94
CA ARG A 111 11.17 -16.86 -10.81
C ARG A 111 9.65 -16.74 -10.75
N SER A 112 9.12 -15.53 -10.86
CA SER A 112 7.68 -15.32 -10.66
C SER A 112 6.83 -15.77 -11.87
N THR A 113 6.54 -17.07 -11.95
CA THR A 113 5.62 -17.64 -12.95
C THR A 113 4.12 -17.32 -12.70
N VAL A 114 3.82 -16.37 -11.83
CA VAL A 114 2.42 -16.01 -11.48
C VAL A 114 1.74 -15.41 -12.69
N LEU A 115 2.33 -14.37 -13.29
CA LEU A 115 1.82 -13.69 -14.47
C LEU A 115 1.56 -14.67 -15.63
N ARG A 116 2.58 -15.46 -15.99
CA ARG A 116 2.47 -16.48 -17.04
C ARG A 116 1.40 -17.54 -16.78
N ARG A 117 1.16 -17.92 -15.50
CA ARG A 117 0.05 -18.83 -15.15
C ARG A 117 -1.30 -18.19 -15.39
N HIS A 118 -1.48 -16.91 -15.04
CA HIS A 118 -2.73 -16.20 -15.28
C HIS A 118 -2.98 -16.00 -16.78
N LEU A 119 -1.96 -15.62 -17.56
CA LEU A 119 -2.06 -15.55 -19.02
C LEU A 119 -2.47 -16.89 -19.65
N LEU A 120 -1.86 -18.01 -19.23
CA LEU A 120 -2.26 -19.33 -19.72
C LEU A 120 -3.67 -19.73 -19.30
N ALA A 121 -4.16 -19.26 -18.14
CA ALA A 121 -5.53 -19.51 -17.71
C ALA A 121 -6.53 -18.74 -18.59
N VAL A 122 -6.26 -17.47 -18.90
CA VAL A 122 -7.05 -16.68 -19.86
C VAL A 122 -7.06 -17.38 -21.23
N ALA A 123 -5.89 -17.76 -21.72
CA ALA A 123 -5.75 -18.44 -23.00
C ALA A 123 -6.54 -19.76 -23.07
N ALA A 124 -6.61 -20.50 -21.96
CA ALA A 124 -7.41 -21.72 -21.86
C ALA A 124 -8.92 -21.43 -21.88
N GLU A 125 -9.39 -20.39 -21.19
CA GLU A 125 -10.81 -19.96 -21.23
C GLU A 125 -11.23 -19.51 -22.63
N GLN A 126 -10.33 -18.84 -23.35
CA GLN A 126 -10.56 -18.33 -24.71
C GLN A 126 -10.28 -19.36 -25.81
N ALA A 127 -9.86 -20.58 -25.42
CA ALA A 127 -9.48 -21.65 -26.33
C ALA A 127 -8.41 -21.24 -27.37
N TRP A 128 -7.45 -20.40 -26.98
CA TRP A 128 -6.34 -20.00 -27.84
C TRP A 128 -5.42 -21.18 -28.16
N GLU A 129 -4.93 -21.23 -29.39
CA GLU A 129 -4.03 -22.27 -29.87
C GLU A 129 -2.54 -21.89 -29.67
N GLU A 130 -1.64 -22.83 -29.89
CA GLU A 130 -0.18 -22.60 -29.86
C GLU A 130 0.37 -21.98 -28.56
N LEU A 131 -0.14 -22.41 -27.41
CA LEU A 131 0.29 -21.89 -26.11
C LEU A 131 1.78 -22.17 -25.82
N PRO A 132 2.57 -21.17 -25.34
CA PRO A 132 3.90 -21.41 -24.85
C PRO A 132 3.87 -22.30 -23.60
N ARG A 133 4.93 -23.09 -23.40
CA ARG A 133 5.12 -23.77 -22.10
C ARG A 133 5.34 -22.71 -21.02
N LEU A 134 4.88 -22.95 -19.80
CA LEU A 134 5.02 -22.01 -18.68
C LEU A 134 6.46 -21.48 -18.47
N LYS A 135 7.46 -22.35 -18.65
CA LYS A 135 8.89 -22.01 -18.51
C LYS A 135 9.56 -21.55 -19.81
N SER A 136 8.79 -21.28 -20.87
CA SER A 136 9.31 -20.75 -22.13
C SER A 136 9.93 -19.38 -21.91
N LYS A 137 11.11 -19.15 -22.50
CA LYS A 137 11.80 -17.84 -22.52
C LYS A 137 11.50 -17.03 -23.80
N SER A 138 10.60 -17.51 -24.65
CA SER A 138 10.27 -16.83 -25.91
C SER A 138 9.41 -15.61 -25.64
N ARG A 139 10.01 -14.41 -25.63
CA ARG A 139 9.30 -13.13 -25.47
C ARG A 139 8.18 -12.98 -26.47
N GLY A 140 8.44 -13.21 -27.75
CA GLY A 140 7.42 -13.05 -28.80
C GLY A 140 6.17 -13.91 -28.58
N ARG A 141 6.31 -15.15 -28.10
CA ARG A 141 5.12 -15.99 -27.83
C ARG A 141 4.30 -15.50 -26.64
N TRP A 142 4.94 -14.92 -25.62
CA TRP A 142 4.22 -14.36 -24.49
C TRP A 142 3.60 -13.01 -24.85
N ALA A 143 4.30 -12.17 -25.61
CA ALA A 143 3.79 -10.90 -26.12
C ALA A 143 2.50 -11.09 -26.93
N VAL A 144 2.45 -12.09 -27.82
CA VAL A 144 1.22 -12.41 -28.58
C VAL A 144 0.04 -12.73 -27.67
N LEU A 145 0.25 -13.46 -26.56
CA LEU A 145 -0.85 -13.75 -25.61
C LEU A 145 -1.31 -12.51 -24.85
N LEU A 146 -0.38 -11.62 -24.49
CA LEU A 146 -0.71 -10.40 -23.78
C LEU A 146 -1.40 -9.38 -24.70
N GLU A 147 -0.93 -9.24 -25.94
CA GLU A 147 -1.60 -8.46 -27.00
C GLU A 147 -3.01 -8.99 -27.24
N SER A 148 -3.16 -10.32 -27.40
CA SER A 148 -4.47 -10.94 -27.54
C SER A 148 -5.38 -10.69 -26.33
N PHE A 149 -4.84 -10.53 -25.12
CA PHE A 149 -5.61 -10.17 -23.93
C PHE A 149 -6.01 -8.69 -23.94
N GLY A 150 -5.11 -7.80 -24.38
CA GLY A 150 -5.43 -6.38 -24.63
C GLY A 150 -6.61 -6.23 -25.58
N ASP A 151 -6.57 -6.94 -26.72
CA ASP A 151 -7.63 -6.95 -27.74
C ASP A 151 -8.99 -7.47 -27.23
N LEU A 152 -9.03 -8.21 -26.12
CA LEU A 152 -10.30 -8.65 -25.51
C LEU A 152 -10.99 -7.55 -24.72
N ILE A 153 -10.24 -6.60 -24.18
CA ILE A 153 -10.70 -5.64 -23.16
C ILE A 153 -10.74 -4.22 -23.71
N LEU A 154 -9.70 -3.83 -24.45
CA LEU A 154 -9.64 -2.53 -25.13
C LEU A 154 -10.52 -2.59 -26.38
N TRP A 155 -11.29 -1.53 -26.61
CA TRP A 155 -12.17 -1.44 -27.77
C TRP A 155 -11.40 -1.06 -29.03
N ASP A 156 -10.44 -0.16 -28.91
CA ASP A 156 -9.47 0.21 -29.94
C ASP A 156 -8.26 0.92 -29.29
N ASP A 157 -7.45 1.57 -30.14
CA ASP A 157 -6.23 2.28 -29.76
C ASP A 157 -6.41 3.81 -29.84
N ASP A 158 -7.65 4.31 -29.81
CA ASP A 158 -7.93 5.75 -29.95
C ASP A 158 -7.38 6.55 -28.77
N HIS A 159 -7.29 5.94 -27.58
CA HIS A 159 -6.71 6.55 -26.38
C HIS A 159 -5.25 7.02 -26.55
N HIS A 160 -4.48 6.46 -27.51
CA HIS A 160 -3.13 6.91 -27.87
C HIS A 160 -3.08 8.10 -28.81
N GLN A 161 -4.16 8.34 -29.55
CA GLN A 161 -4.15 9.28 -30.66
C GLN A 161 -4.35 10.74 -30.22
N GLY A 162 -4.54 11.00 -28.93
CA GLY A 162 -4.86 12.34 -28.39
C GLY A 162 -3.92 13.43 -28.91
N ASP A 163 -2.62 13.17 -28.93
CA ASP A 163 -1.60 14.16 -29.34
C ASP A 163 -1.72 14.53 -30.81
N ALA A 164 -2.18 13.61 -31.66
CA ALA A 164 -2.43 13.89 -33.07
C ALA A 164 -3.60 14.87 -33.29
N PHE A 165 -4.48 15.03 -32.29
CA PHE A 165 -5.62 15.95 -32.34
C PHE A 165 -5.39 17.25 -31.56
N LEU A 166 -4.63 17.21 -30.47
CA LEU A 166 -4.41 18.37 -29.59
C LEU A 166 -3.64 19.52 -30.27
N ASP A 167 -2.76 19.20 -31.21
CA ASP A 167 -1.99 20.21 -31.97
C ASP A 167 -2.76 20.81 -33.16
N LEU A 168 -3.95 20.29 -33.49
CA LEU A 168 -4.73 20.77 -34.63
C LEU A 168 -5.56 22.00 -34.26
N PRO A 169 -5.80 22.94 -35.21
CA PRO A 169 -6.81 23.97 -35.03
C PRO A 169 -8.17 23.36 -34.62
N PRO A 170 -8.93 23.95 -33.68
CA PRO A 170 -10.11 23.29 -33.10
C PRO A 170 -11.17 22.80 -34.11
N LYS A 171 -11.34 23.52 -35.23
CA LYS A 171 -12.27 23.10 -36.30
C LYS A 171 -11.75 21.87 -37.06
N GLU A 172 -10.45 21.78 -37.28
CA GLU A 172 -9.83 20.66 -37.96
C GLU A 172 -9.82 19.41 -37.08
N ALA A 173 -9.50 19.56 -35.78
CA ALA A 173 -9.60 18.50 -34.79
C ALA A 173 -11.00 17.88 -34.78
N ARG A 174 -12.06 18.69 -34.64
CA ARG A 174 -13.46 18.19 -34.66
C ARG A 174 -13.83 17.43 -35.93
N VAL A 175 -13.38 17.91 -37.10
CA VAL A 175 -13.64 17.19 -38.37
C VAL A 175 -12.95 15.84 -38.37
N ARG A 176 -11.70 15.76 -37.89
CA ARG A 176 -10.98 14.48 -37.82
C ARG A 176 -11.56 13.52 -36.78
N LEU A 177 -11.92 14.00 -35.59
CA LEU A 177 -12.60 13.21 -34.56
C LEU A 177 -13.91 12.62 -35.10
N LEU A 178 -14.74 13.46 -35.74
CA LEU A 178 -15.98 13.01 -36.38
C LEU A 178 -15.74 11.94 -37.47
N MET A 179 -14.66 12.07 -38.26
CA MET A 179 -14.28 11.08 -39.27
C MET A 179 -13.79 9.76 -38.66
N ALA A 180 -13.14 9.81 -37.49
CA ALA A 180 -12.72 8.64 -36.73
C ALA A 180 -13.87 8.01 -35.93
N GLY A 181 -15.02 8.70 -35.78
CA GLY A 181 -16.12 8.25 -34.94
C GLY A 181 -15.92 8.55 -33.45
N ILE A 182 -14.94 9.40 -33.12
CA ILE A 182 -14.61 9.83 -31.76
C ILE A 182 -15.46 11.06 -31.42
N THR A 183 -16.01 11.07 -30.20
CA THR A 183 -16.83 12.21 -29.74
C THR A 183 -15.95 13.40 -29.34
N ASP A 184 -16.48 14.63 -29.47
CA ASP A 184 -15.75 15.86 -29.13
C ASP A 184 -15.28 15.90 -27.66
N GLU A 185 -15.93 15.16 -26.76
CA GLU A 185 -15.64 15.12 -25.33
C GLU A 185 -14.67 13.99 -24.94
N TYR A 186 -14.41 13.02 -25.84
CA TYR A 186 -13.65 11.80 -25.53
C TYR A 186 -12.26 12.06 -24.93
N PHE A 187 -11.50 13.01 -25.51
CA PHE A 187 -10.17 13.39 -25.02
C PHE A 187 -10.18 14.51 -23.96
N LEU A 188 -11.34 15.12 -23.71
CA LEU A 188 -11.48 16.28 -22.82
C LEU A 188 -12.11 15.92 -21.46
N ASP A 189 -12.81 14.79 -21.39
CA ASP A 189 -13.49 14.31 -20.18
C ASP A 189 -12.49 13.57 -19.27
N THR A 190 -11.80 14.34 -18.44
CA THR A 190 -10.91 13.85 -17.37
C THR A 190 -11.66 13.82 -16.03
N PRO A 191 -11.36 12.87 -15.14
CA PRO A 191 -11.96 12.85 -13.80
C PRO A 191 -11.70 14.15 -13.04
N ASP A 192 -12.71 14.65 -12.33
CA ASP A 192 -12.56 15.76 -11.40
C ASP A 192 -11.54 15.44 -10.29
N GLU A 193 -10.90 16.47 -9.74
CA GLU A 193 -10.05 16.29 -8.55
C GLU A 193 -10.87 15.74 -7.38
N PRO A 194 -10.54 14.56 -6.85
CA PRO A 194 -11.45 13.82 -5.98
C PRO A 194 -11.47 14.31 -4.52
N GLY A 195 -10.41 14.99 -4.09
CA GLY A 195 -10.17 15.36 -2.70
C GLY A 195 -10.10 14.16 -1.74
N GLU A 196 -9.91 14.42 -0.45
CA GLU A 196 -9.70 13.37 0.57
C GLU A 196 -10.81 12.31 0.61
N LYS A 197 -12.08 12.74 0.43
CA LYS A 197 -13.23 11.82 0.45
C LYS A 197 -13.25 10.91 -0.78
N GLY A 198 -12.91 11.43 -1.95
CA GLY A 198 -12.85 10.64 -3.17
C GLY A 198 -11.69 9.63 -3.14
N LEU A 199 -10.53 10.04 -2.60
CA LEU A 199 -9.39 9.13 -2.36
C LEU A 199 -9.75 8.01 -1.40
N THR A 200 -10.37 8.35 -0.26
CA THR A 200 -10.83 7.35 0.72
C THR A 200 -11.79 6.35 0.08
N ARG A 201 -12.76 6.83 -0.70
CA ARG A 201 -13.70 5.98 -1.45
C ARG A 201 -12.96 5.03 -2.40
N ALA A 202 -12.02 5.55 -3.19
CA ALA A 202 -11.25 4.75 -4.14
C ALA A 202 -10.43 3.67 -3.45
N ARG A 203 -9.71 3.99 -2.36
CA ARG A 203 -8.99 3.01 -1.54
C ARG A 203 -9.91 1.94 -0.97
N GLN A 204 -11.10 2.31 -0.48
CA GLN A 204 -12.10 1.36 -0.01
C GLN A 204 -12.63 0.45 -1.12
N GLN A 205 -12.87 0.98 -2.33
CA GLN A 205 -13.30 0.19 -3.50
C GLN A 205 -12.21 -0.82 -3.89
N LEU A 206 -10.98 -0.35 -4.05
CA LEU A 206 -9.83 -1.19 -4.39
C LEU A 206 -9.60 -2.27 -3.32
N ALA A 207 -9.60 -1.92 -2.04
CA ALA A 207 -9.46 -2.90 -0.96
C ALA A 207 -10.49 -4.04 -1.07
N ARG A 208 -11.77 -3.74 -1.36
CA ARG A 208 -12.80 -4.77 -1.58
C ARG A 208 -12.51 -5.63 -2.80
N LEU A 209 -12.07 -5.04 -3.92
CA LEU A 209 -11.71 -5.77 -5.14
C LEU A 209 -10.53 -6.73 -4.95
N PHE A 210 -9.62 -6.39 -4.03
CA PHE A 210 -8.46 -7.20 -3.67
C PHE A 210 -8.70 -8.15 -2.48
N ASP A 211 -9.93 -8.20 -1.93
CA ASP A 211 -10.25 -8.93 -0.70
C ASP A 211 -9.35 -8.52 0.50
N ARG A 212 -8.98 -7.23 0.55
CA ARG A 212 -8.18 -6.58 1.60
C ARG A 212 -9.06 -5.84 2.60
N VAL A 213 -8.51 -5.59 3.78
CA VAL A 213 -9.17 -4.73 4.79
C VAL A 213 -9.18 -3.28 4.28
N PRO A 214 -10.36 -2.65 4.15
CA PRO A 214 -10.44 -1.26 3.69
C PRO A 214 -10.08 -0.26 4.80
N PRO A 215 -9.65 0.96 4.46
CA PRO A 215 -9.52 2.04 5.44
C PRO A 215 -10.90 2.52 5.92
N ASP A 216 -10.95 3.19 7.07
CA ASP A 216 -12.16 3.81 7.61
C ASP A 216 -12.59 5.05 6.79
N ASP A 217 -13.68 5.71 7.21
CA ASP A 217 -14.22 6.91 6.52
C ASP A 217 -13.30 8.14 6.59
N ARG A 218 -12.21 8.06 7.37
CA ARG A 218 -11.16 9.07 7.47
C ARG A 218 -9.93 8.69 6.63
N GLY A 219 -9.98 7.57 5.91
CA GLY A 219 -8.85 7.06 5.14
C GLY A 219 -7.77 6.39 5.99
N LEU A 220 -8.07 5.99 7.23
CA LEU A 220 -7.11 5.36 8.12
C LEU A 220 -7.29 3.85 8.17
N TYR A 221 -6.19 3.11 8.05
CA TYR A 221 -6.15 1.68 8.28
C TYR A 221 -5.89 1.40 9.76
N ALA A 222 -6.78 0.62 10.37
CA ALA A 222 -6.63 0.18 11.75
C ALA A 222 -5.58 -0.93 11.87
N GLY A 223 -4.90 -0.96 13.00
CA GLY A 223 -3.92 -1.99 13.34
C GLY A 223 -3.58 -1.97 14.82
N LEU A 224 -2.54 -2.73 15.18
CA LEU A 224 -2.03 -2.80 16.54
C LEU A 224 -0.53 -2.52 16.57
N LEU A 225 -0.08 -1.77 17.57
CA LEU A 225 1.31 -1.75 17.98
C LEU A 225 1.51 -2.80 19.06
N ASP A 226 2.29 -3.84 18.75
CA ASP A 226 2.77 -4.79 19.73
C ASP A 226 3.89 -4.15 20.55
N ASN A 227 3.56 -3.65 21.74
CA ASN A 227 4.52 -3.00 22.61
C ASN A 227 5.54 -3.96 23.24
N PHE A 228 5.31 -5.26 23.17
CA PHE A 228 6.27 -6.26 23.63
C PHE A 228 7.37 -6.49 22.59
N THR A 229 7.00 -6.62 21.31
CA THR A 229 7.96 -6.90 20.22
C THR A 229 8.40 -5.66 19.47
N GLY A 230 7.62 -4.57 19.44
CA GLY A 230 7.85 -3.40 18.60
C GLY A 230 7.22 -3.44 17.21
N VAL A 231 6.50 -4.51 16.89
CA VAL A 231 5.96 -4.74 15.55
C VAL A 231 4.63 -4.02 15.39
N GLN A 232 4.46 -3.29 14.28
CA GLN A 232 3.17 -2.79 13.83
C GLN A 232 2.45 -3.87 13.01
N VAL A 233 1.21 -4.16 13.38
CA VAL A 233 0.41 -5.24 12.84
C VAL A 233 -0.79 -4.67 12.12
N GLY A 234 -0.92 -4.98 10.83
CA GLY A 234 -2.10 -4.58 10.07
C GLY A 234 -2.04 -4.91 8.57
N PRO A 235 -3.01 -4.42 7.80
CA PRO A 235 -4.23 -3.77 8.28
C PRO A 235 -5.17 -4.78 8.98
N MET A 236 -6.00 -4.30 9.91
CA MET A 236 -6.90 -5.11 10.73
C MET A 236 -8.36 -4.63 10.63
N THR A 237 -9.30 -5.57 10.66
CA THR A 237 -10.73 -5.26 10.82
C THR A 237 -11.03 -4.75 12.23
N ALA A 238 -12.14 -4.03 12.40
CA ALA A 238 -12.56 -3.52 13.71
C ALA A 238 -12.78 -4.65 14.72
N GLU A 239 -13.31 -5.80 14.28
CA GLU A 239 -13.51 -6.98 15.11
C GLU A 239 -12.18 -7.57 15.60
N GLN A 240 -11.18 -7.63 14.71
CA GLN A 240 -9.85 -8.10 15.08
C GLN A 240 -9.17 -7.15 16.06
N VAL A 241 -9.29 -5.83 15.89
CA VAL A 241 -8.74 -4.87 16.86
C VAL A 241 -9.44 -5.01 18.22
N ALA A 242 -10.78 -5.15 18.21
CA ALA A 242 -11.56 -5.30 19.44
C ALA A 242 -11.24 -6.59 20.22
N GLU A 243 -10.82 -7.67 19.54
CA GLU A 243 -10.34 -8.92 20.18
C GLU A 243 -9.16 -8.66 21.12
N TRP A 244 -8.33 -7.68 20.79
CA TRP A 244 -7.07 -7.39 21.48
C TRP A 244 -7.09 -6.13 22.34
N ALA A 245 -8.19 -5.37 22.33
CA ALA A 245 -8.31 -4.06 22.99
C ALA A 245 -8.06 -4.10 24.52
N ALA A 246 -8.22 -5.25 25.16
CA ALA A 246 -7.98 -5.43 26.59
C ALA A 246 -6.56 -5.94 26.93
N HIS A 247 -5.72 -6.22 25.93
CA HIS A 247 -4.40 -6.81 26.15
C HIS A 247 -3.39 -5.72 26.57
N PRO A 248 -2.67 -5.88 27.70
CA PRO A 248 -1.86 -4.80 28.29
C PRO A 248 -0.62 -4.40 27.46
N TRP A 249 -0.25 -5.22 26.48
CA TRP A 249 0.89 -4.97 25.58
C TRP A 249 0.48 -4.52 24.19
N LEU A 250 -0.82 -4.35 23.92
CA LEU A 250 -1.29 -4.00 22.59
C LEU A 250 -1.94 -2.63 22.62
N GLU A 251 -1.54 -1.79 21.68
CA GLU A 251 -2.08 -0.45 21.50
C GLU A 251 -2.74 -0.38 20.14
N GLU A 252 -3.97 0.14 20.09
CA GLU A 252 -4.65 0.41 18.83
C GLU A 252 -3.96 1.59 18.13
N ILE A 253 -3.57 1.36 16.89
CA ILE A 253 -2.98 2.40 16.03
C ILE A 253 -3.78 2.52 14.74
N ALA A 254 -3.75 3.70 14.13
CA ALA A 254 -4.38 3.99 12.87
C ALA A 254 -3.46 4.86 12.02
N GLN A 255 -3.27 4.50 10.75
CA GLN A 255 -2.36 5.20 9.84
C GLN A 255 -2.92 5.31 8.42
N GLY A 256 -2.52 6.37 7.70
CA GLY A 256 -3.02 6.66 6.35
C GLY A 256 -2.44 5.77 5.25
N SER A 257 -1.20 5.29 5.43
CA SER A 257 -0.53 4.38 4.50
C SER A 257 -0.42 2.98 5.14
N PRO A 258 -0.71 1.88 4.41
CA PRO A 258 -0.72 0.53 4.96
C PRO A 258 0.69 -0.07 5.09
N VAL A 259 1.64 0.69 5.64
CA VAL A 259 3.00 0.22 5.90
C VAL A 259 3.01 -0.51 7.23
N TRP A 260 2.88 -1.83 7.17
CA TRP A 260 2.86 -2.70 8.35
C TRP A 260 4.07 -3.62 8.37
N ASP A 261 4.64 -3.85 9.54
CA ASP A 261 5.77 -4.77 9.70
C ASP A 261 5.37 -6.22 9.38
N CYS A 262 4.11 -6.58 9.69
CA CYS A 262 3.53 -7.85 9.28
C CYS A 262 1.99 -7.83 9.25
N SER A 263 1.41 -8.83 8.58
CA SER A 263 -0.04 -9.03 8.55
C SER A 263 -0.56 -9.63 9.86
N TYR A 264 -1.84 -9.36 10.17
CA TYR A 264 -2.52 -9.94 11.33
C TYR A 264 -2.39 -11.46 11.39
N ALA A 265 -2.60 -12.16 10.27
CA ALA A 265 -2.54 -13.62 10.23
C ALA A 265 -1.15 -14.16 10.65
N ARG A 266 -0.06 -13.54 10.16
CA ARG A 266 1.31 -13.93 10.52
C ARG A 266 1.61 -13.62 11.98
N TRP A 267 1.21 -12.45 12.46
CA TRP A 267 1.39 -12.06 13.85
C TRP A 267 0.61 -12.97 14.81
N ALA A 268 -0.67 -13.22 14.52
CA ALA A 268 -1.54 -14.09 15.31
C ALA A 268 -0.97 -15.52 15.39
N GLU A 269 -0.49 -16.08 14.28
CA GLU A 269 0.10 -17.42 14.24
C GLU A 269 1.42 -17.54 15.02
N ARG A 270 2.31 -16.54 14.91
CA ARG A 270 3.71 -16.70 15.31
C ARG A 270 4.14 -15.93 16.55
N LEU A 271 3.49 -14.80 16.81
CA LEU A 271 3.94 -13.80 17.78
C LEU A 271 2.95 -13.62 18.94
N SER A 272 1.65 -13.63 18.67
CA SER A 272 0.62 -13.34 19.68
C SER A 272 0.71 -14.24 20.92
N GLY A 273 0.99 -15.54 20.74
CA GLY A 273 1.15 -16.49 21.85
C GLY A 273 2.40 -16.28 22.72
N ARG A 274 3.30 -15.37 22.33
CA ARG A 274 4.50 -14.99 23.11
C ARG A 274 4.24 -13.80 24.03
N LEU A 275 3.08 -13.16 23.92
CA LEU A 275 2.74 -11.98 24.71
C LEU A 275 2.58 -12.34 26.20
N PRO A 276 3.18 -11.55 27.13
CA PRO A 276 2.90 -11.69 28.55
C PRO A 276 1.45 -11.30 28.87
N GLY A 277 0.80 -12.06 29.75
CA GLY A 277 -0.58 -11.76 30.18
C GLY A 277 -0.69 -10.61 31.18
N GLU A 278 0.42 -10.20 31.80
CA GLU A 278 0.49 -9.11 32.77
C GLU A 278 1.15 -7.88 32.14
N ALA A 279 0.69 -6.69 32.53
CA ALA A 279 1.31 -5.44 32.11
C ALA A 279 2.75 -5.33 32.63
N PHE A 280 3.58 -4.54 31.94
CA PHE A 280 4.88 -4.18 32.48
C PHE A 280 4.71 -3.33 33.74
N GLU A 281 5.23 -3.82 34.86
CA GLU A 281 5.28 -3.05 36.10
C GLU A 281 6.73 -2.67 36.41
N LEU A 282 6.93 -1.38 36.69
CA LEU A 282 8.21 -0.89 37.20
C LEU A 282 8.44 -1.43 38.60
N THR A 283 9.60 -2.04 38.81
CA THR A 283 10.02 -2.40 40.16
C THR A 283 10.69 -1.20 40.84
N ALA A 284 10.33 -0.96 42.10
CA ALA A 284 10.95 0.09 42.91
C ALA A 284 12.46 -0.14 43.06
N ALA A 285 13.21 0.94 43.31
CA ALA A 285 14.64 0.85 43.50
C ALA A 285 14.98 -0.06 44.70
N VAL A 286 15.92 -0.98 44.50
CA VAL A 286 16.40 -1.85 45.57
C VAL A 286 17.31 -1.04 46.50
N PRO A 287 17.05 -0.98 47.81
CA PRO A 287 17.88 -0.22 48.74
C PRO A 287 19.36 -0.64 48.67
N GLY A 288 20.24 0.34 48.48
CA GLY A 288 21.69 0.14 48.42
C GLY A 288 22.23 -0.27 47.04
N VAL A 289 21.38 -0.42 46.02
CA VAL A 289 21.81 -0.63 44.63
C VAL A 289 21.99 0.72 43.93
N ALA A 290 23.14 0.90 43.28
CA ALA A 290 23.38 2.04 42.41
C ALA A 290 22.88 1.74 40.99
N TYR A 291 22.19 2.70 40.39
CA TYR A 291 21.66 2.62 39.02
C TYR A 291 22.40 3.64 38.16
N ASP A 292 23.37 3.18 37.38
CA ASP A 292 24.17 4.03 36.51
C ASP A 292 23.38 4.38 35.25
N LEU A 293 23.25 5.68 34.99
CA LEU A 293 22.62 6.19 33.77
C LEU A 293 23.65 6.25 32.62
N PRO A 294 23.23 6.03 31.36
CA PRO A 294 24.10 6.23 30.21
C PRO A 294 24.66 7.65 30.13
N ALA A 295 25.79 7.82 29.44
CA ALA A 295 26.41 9.14 29.26
C ALA A 295 25.44 10.14 28.62
N GLY A 296 25.31 11.32 29.24
CA GLY A 296 24.39 12.37 28.80
C GLY A 296 22.98 12.28 29.41
N VAL A 297 22.56 11.12 29.91
CA VAL A 297 21.29 10.95 30.63
C VAL A 297 21.48 11.30 32.10
N ARG A 298 20.56 12.07 32.68
CA ARG A 298 20.62 12.44 34.10
C ARG A 298 19.25 12.49 34.76
N ALA A 299 19.22 12.22 36.05
CA ALA A 299 18.07 12.51 36.89
C ALA A 299 18.14 13.98 37.36
N GLU A 300 17.03 14.71 37.28
CA GLU A 300 16.92 16.06 37.83
C GLU A 300 15.55 16.29 38.48
N VAL A 301 15.43 17.35 39.28
CA VAL A 301 14.18 17.68 39.98
C VAL A 301 13.40 18.69 39.15
N LEU A 302 12.17 18.35 38.78
CA LEU A 302 11.20 19.22 38.12
C LEU A 302 9.93 19.29 38.96
N ALA A 303 9.51 20.51 39.34
CA ALA A 303 8.31 20.74 40.15
C ALA A 303 8.25 19.91 41.47
N GLY A 304 9.41 19.56 42.05
CA GLY A 304 9.48 18.77 43.29
C GLY A 304 9.42 17.25 43.10
N LYS A 305 9.39 16.77 41.85
CA LYS A 305 9.48 15.35 41.50
C LYS A 305 10.79 15.06 40.77
N TRP A 306 11.25 13.82 40.85
CA TRP A 306 12.40 13.35 40.10
C TRP A 306 11.96 12.92 38.70
N VAL A 307 12.67 13.41 37.70
CA VAL A 307 12.45 13.09 36.28
C VAL A 307 13.78 12.71 35.64
N ILE A 308 13.72 12.04 34.50
CA ILE A 308 14.92 11.73 33.71
C ILE A 308 14.99 12.65 32.50
N ARG A 309 16.18 13.19 32.26
CA ARG A 309 16.49 14.04 31.12
C ARG A 309 17.55 13.38 30.26
N SER A 310 17.25 13.28 28.96
CA SER A 310 18.11 12.71 27.93
C SER A 310 19.26 13.65 27.56
N GLY A 311 20.27 13.12 26.86
CA GLY A 311 21.46 13.87 26.45
C GLY A 311 21.19 15.01 25.45
N ASP A 312 20.09 14.91 24.70
CA ASP A 312 19.59 15.95 23.79
C ASP A 312 18.80 17.06 24.52
N GLY A 313 18.58 16.90 25.83
CA GLY A 313 17.85 17.85 26.66
C GLY A 313 16.34 17.61 26.74
N SER A 314 15.80 16.60 26.06
CA SER A 314 14.40 16.16 26.19
C SER A 314 14.15 15.41 27.50
N TYR A 315 12.90 15.36 27.96
CA TYR A 315 12.54 14.54 29.11
C TYR A 315 12.09 13.15 28.69
N TRP A 316 12.33 12.18 29.57
CA TRP A 316 11.76 10.85 29.46
C TRP A 316 10.28 10.89 29.87
N VAL A 317 9.38 10.56 28.93
CA VAL A 317 7.92 10.77 29.04
C VAL A 317 7.10 9.47 29.04
N ASP A 318 7.67 8.32 28.67
CA ASP A 318 6.98 7.03 28.70
C ASP A 318 7.94 5.86 29.01
N VAL A 319 7.47 4.94 29.83
CA VAL A 319 8.18 3.73 30.25
C VAL A 319 8.18 2.66 29.16
N ILE A 320 7.13 2.60 28.33
CA ILE A 320 6.90 1.54 27.34
C ILE A 320 7.15 2.03 25.91
N GLY A 321 6.72 3.25 25.56
CA GLY A 321 6.77 3.78 24.20
C GLY A 321 8.01 4.61 23.84
N ASN A 322 8.76 5.12 24.82
CA ASN A 322 9.76 6.18 24.60
C ASN A 322 11.12 5.74 24.04
N GLY A 323 11.14 4.61 23.32
CA GLY A 323 12.29 4.20 22.50
C GLY A 323 12.26 4.75 21.07
N TRP A 324 11.19 5.42 20.64
CA TRP A 324 10.94 5.78 19.24
C TRP A 324 10.32 7.17 19.01
N ALA A 325 10.25 8.03 20.02
CA ALA A 325 10.00 9.44 19.72
C ALA A 325 11.17 9.93 18.88
N ASP A 326 10.95 10.08 17.57
CA ASP A 326 11.95 10.61 16.64
C ASP A 326 12.57 11.85 17.28
N ALA A 327 13.90 11.83 17.37
CA ALA A 327 14.70 12.91 17.93
C ALA A 327 14.42 14.20 17.13
N GLY A 328 13.41 14.96 17.53
CA GLY A 328 12.98 16.14 16.77
C GLY A 328 11.59 16.68 17.11
N VAL A 329 10.64 15.86 17.58
CA VAL A 329 9.30 16.36 17.92
C VAL A 329 9.23 16.71 19.41
N PHE A 330 9.71 17.91 19.76
CA PHE A 330 9.51 18.50 21.07
C PHE A 330 8.03 18.88 21.25
N ASN A 331 7.20 17.94 21.71
CA ASN A 331 5.88 18.30 22.18
C ASN A 331 5.98 18.77 23.63
N GLU A 332 6.04 20.09 23.84
CA GLU A 332 6.08 20.74 25.16
C GLU A 332 4.88 20.35 26.06
N ASN A 333 3.86 19.70 25.51
CA ASN A 333 2.67 19.27 26.25
C ASN A 333 2.75 17.87 26.86
N ILE A 334 3.83 17.11 26.65
CA ILE A 334 3.95 15.76 27.24
C ILE A 334 4.67 15.85 28.59
N SER A 335 3.96 15.50 29.67
CA SER A 335 4.53 15.49 31.02
C SER A 335 5.57 14.37 31.16
N PRO A 336 6.72 14.64 31.81
CA PRO A 336 7.73 13.62 32.07
C PRO A 336 7.22 12.54 33.03
N VAL A 337 7.85 11.37 33.00
CA VAL A 337 7.60 10.34 34.03
C VAL A 337 8.20 10.83 35.34
N GLU A 338 7.34 11.03 36.33
CA GLU A 338 7.69 11.58 37.64
C GLU A 338 7.84 10.48 38.70
N PHE A 339 8.84 10.65 39.56
CA PHE A 339 9.14 9.74 40.66
C PHE A 339 9.33 10.51 41.97
N GLU A 340 9.04 9.84 43.09
CA GLU A 340 9.25 10.43 44.43
C GLU A 340 10.73 10.52 44.80
N THR A 341 11.56 9.61 44.28
CA THR A 341 12.98 9.53 44.61
C THR A 341 13.86 9.45 43.37
N GLU A 342 15.08 9.97 43.48
CA GLU A 342 16.10 9.87 42.43
C GLU A 342 16.42 8.40 42.10
N ALA A 343 16.47 7.55 43.14
CA ALA A 343 16.77 6.14 43.00
C ALA A 343 15.69 5.43 42.16
N ASP A 344 14.41 5.71 42.40
CA ASP A 344 13.31 5.14 41.63
C ASP A 344 13.32 5.63 40.18
N ALA A 345 13.57 6.92 39.95
CA ALA A 345 13.70 7.45 38.59
C ALA A 345 14.81 6.75 37.80
N LYS A 346 16.00 6.60 38.41
CA LYS A 346 17.14 5.91 37.79
C LYS A 346 16.88 4.43 37.58
N ALA A 347 16.31 3.75 38.57
CA ALA A 347 15.97 2.33 38.49
C ALA A 347 14.95 2.07 37.39
N ALA A 348 13.93 2.93 37.28
CA ALA A 348 12.92 2.84 36.24
C ALA A 348 13.51 3.03 34.85
N TYR A 349 14.39 4.03 34.68
CA TYR A 349 15.07 4.26 33.41
C TYR A 349 15.91 3.06 32.99
N VAL A 350 16.73 2.50 33.90
CA VAL A 350 17.58 1.34 33.57
C VAL A 350 16.72 0.11 33.21
N GLN A 351 15.60 -0.09 33.89
CA GLN A 351 14.65 -1.16 33.55
C GLN A 351 14.04 -0.97 32.16
N ALA A 352 13.60 0.25 31.84
CA ALA A 352 13.05 0.59 30.55
C ALA A 352 14.10 0.49 29.42
N ASP A 353 15.32 0.98 29.63
CA ASP A 353 16.43 0.88 28.68
C ASP A 353 16.75 -0.58 28.32
N ARG A 354 16.78 -1.45 29.32
CA ARG A 354 16.91 -2.89 29.11
C ARG A 354 15.74 -3.45 28.32
N LEU A 355 14.51 -3.08 28.67
CA LEU A 355 13.30 -3.50 27.96
C LEU A 355 13.35 -3.06 26.49
N TYR A 356 13.82 -1.85 26.19
CA TYR A 356 13.98 -1.35 24.83
C TYR A 356 15.01 -2.16 24.04
N ALA A 357 16.16 -2.48 24.63
CA ALA A 357 17.17 -3.32 23.99
C ALA A 357 16.62 -4.74 23.68
N GLU A 358 15.89 -5.32 24.63
CA GLU A 358 15.21 -6.61 24.46
C GLU A 358 14.10 -6.54 23.41
N ARG A 359 13.28 -5.49 23.42
CA ARG A 359 12.23 -5.24 22.40
C ARG A 359 12.84 -5.09 21.02
N ALA A 360 13.89 -4.31 20.85
CA ALA A 360 14.57 -4.16 19.56
C ALA A 360 15.18 -5.49 19.05
N ALA A 361 15.64 -6.35 19.96
CA ALA A 361 16.06 -7.71 19.61
C ALA A 361 14.88 -8.58 19.17
N ARG A 362 13.75 -8.52 19.87
CA ARG A 362 12.50 -9.22 19.50
C ARG A 362 11.97 -8.73 18.15
N TYR A 363 11.95 -7.42 17.91
CA TYR A 363 11.58 -6.81 16.63
C TYR A 363 12.40 -7.37 15.48
N ARG A 364 13.74 -7.33 15.59
CA ARG A 364 14.64 -7.86 14.56
C ARG A 364 14.46 -9.36 14.32
N ALA A 365 14.07 -10.13 15.34
CA ALA A 365 13.74 -11.54 15.18
C ALA A 365 12.40 -11.72 14.46
N ALA A 366 11.37 -10.97 14.86
CA ALA A 366 10.03 -11.03 14.29
C ALA A 366 10.00 -10.66 12.80
N VAL A 367 10.68 -9.58 12.40
CA VAL A 367 10.71 -9.14 10.99
C VAL A 367 11.43 -10.15 10.08
N LYS A 368 12.39 -10.91 10.62
CA LYS A 368 13.15 -11.92 9.86
C LYS A 368 12.42 -13.26 9.67
N GLU A 369 11.47 -13.59 10.55
CA GLU A 369 10.76 -14.91 10.60
C GLU A 369 9.52 -14.96 9.71
#